data_AF-A0A926NET0-F1
#
_entry.id   AF-A0A926NET0-F1
#
_cell.length_a   1.000
_cell.length_b   1.000
_cell.length_c   1.000
_cell.angle_alpha   90.00
_cell.angle_beta   90.00
_cell.angle_gamma   90.00
#
_symmetry.space_group_name_H-M   'P 1'
#
loop_
_entity.id
_entity.type
_entity.pdbx_description
1 polymer ?
#
loop_
_entity_poly.entity_id
_entity_poly.type
_entity_poly.pdbx_seq_one_letter_code
_entity_poly.pdbx_strand_id
1 'polypeptide(L)'
;MKICSIEGCNEKHEAKGYCKRHYRSFHKYGDPLQVEKNKQKETRPYNLKAVKIPYEENHKTIDGIEHKLCRHCEEWIPMNEEYFYKKKANKTDGFDSYCKECVKEKSSKWVDENRDRHNENQLKYFMTDKGREAKNRELATWRANGGQKRYYKKNKVKLRKNAELRKMNKEHTISKNEWENCKNYFHYRCAYCNLPIEDHFIKQNENIMIGDFHKEHVNHNGANDLSNCVPSCKVCNTTKHDTEFEEWYNEDNKNFSQGRLDKIIKWLHEDHKQYIEPQKPKRKYTKRSEKWFSVN
;
A
#
# COMPACT_ATOMS: atom_id res chain seq x y z
N MET A 1 2.40 -1.50 50.95
CA MET A 1 2.73 -1.97 49.58
C MET A 1 1.42 -2.14 48.82
N LYS A 2 1.32 -1.63 47.59
CA LYS A 2 0.16 -1.92 46.74
C LYS A 2 0.37 -3.27 46.05
N ILE A 3 -0.65 -4.10 46.04
CA ILE A 3 -0.67 -5.38 45.32
C ILE A 3 -1.38 -5.19 43.97
N CYS A 4 -1.19 -6.14 43.07
CA CYS A 4 -1.87 -6.15 41.78
C CYS A 4 -3.40 -6.15 41.95
N SER A 5 -4.10 -5.39 41.12
CA SER A 5 -5.57 -5.33 41.07
C SER A 5 -6.23 -6.53 40.38
N ILE A 6 -5.45 -7.54 39.99
CA ILE A 6 -5.98 -8.75 39.36
C ILE A 6 -6.30 -9.74 40.46
N GLU A 7 -7.54 -10.21 40.48
CA GLU A 7 -8.01 -11.20 41.44
C GLU A 7 -7.11 -12.44 41.44
N GLY A 8 -6.67 -12.87 42.62
CA GLY A 8 -5.72 -13.99 42.78
C GLY A 8 -4.25 -13.66 42.51
N CYS A 9 -3.88 -12.40 42.20
CA CYS A 9 -2.49 -11.99 41.99
C CYS A 9 -1.93 -11.23 43.20
N ASN A 10 -1.04 -11.88 43.95
CA ASN A 10 -0.41 -11.30 45.14
C ASN A 10 0.92 -10.58 44.85
N GLU A 11 1.24 -10.37 43.56
CA GLU A 11 2.47 -9.69 43.14
C GLU A 11 2.43 -8.19 43.41
N LYS A 12 3.61 -7.60 43.63
CA LYS A 12 3.74 -6.16 43.89
C LYS A 12 3.28 -5.34 42.68
N HIS A 13 2.48 -4.32 42.94
CA HIS A 13 2.06 -3.31 41.97
C HIS A 13 3.29 -2.59 41.39
N GLU A 14 3.31 -2.42 40.06
CA GLU A 14 4.32 -1.63 39.34
C GLU A 14 3.70 -0.35 38.74
N ALA A 15 2.61 -0.48 37.98
CA ALA A 15 1.98 0.66 37.30
C ALA A 15 0.51 0.37 36.92
N LYS A 16 -0.33 1.42 36.83
CA LYS A 16 -1.76 1.35 36.42
C LYS A 16 -2.65 0.37 37.20
N GLY A 17 -2.27 0.00 38.42
CA GLY A 17 -3.01 -0.97 39.23
C GLY A 17 -2.46 -2.39 39.10
N TYR A 18 -1.54 -2.64 38.16
CA TYR A 18 -1.07 -3.97 37.81
C TYR A 18 0.36 -4.23 38.30
N CYS A 19 0.68 -5.51 38.56
CA CYS A 19 2.07 -5.95 38.71
C CYS A 19 2.79 -5.92 37.35
N LYS A 20 4.11 -6.09 37.35
CA LYS A 20 4.95 -6.04 36.14
C LYS A 20 4.48 -6.93 35.00
N ARG A 21 4.02 -8.15 35.32
CA ARG A 21 3.51 -9.11 34.32
C ARG A 21 2.21 -8.62 33.68
N HIS A 22 1.25 -8.21 34.50
CA HIS A 22 -0.06 -7.74 34.04
C HIS A 22 0.02 -6.37 33.37
N TYR A 23 0.90 -5.49 33.84
CA TYR A 23 1.16 -4.20 33.19
C TYR A 23 1.74 -4.37 31.79
N ARG A 24 2.69 -5.30 31.60
CA ARG A 24 3.23 -5.63 30.27
C ARG A 24 2.16 -6.20 29.34
N SER A 25 1.30 -7.07 29.85
CA SER A 25 0.21 -7.67 29.08
C SER A 25 -0.81 -6.59 28.68
N PHE A 26 -1.22 -5.74 29.62
CA PHE A 26 -2.08 -4.59 29.37
C PHE A 26 -1.48 -3.60 28.36
N HIS A 27 -0.20 -3.24 28.50
CA HIS A 27 0.46 -2.32 27.58
C HIS A 27 0.57 -2.88 26.16
N LYS A 28 0.74 -4.20 26.01
CA LYS A 28 0.91 -4.84 24.70
C LYS A 28 -0.39 -5.22 24.02
N TYR A 29 -1.39 -5.67 24.79
CA TYR A 29 -2.61 -6.30 24.28
C TYR A 29 -3.90 -5.59 24.70
N GLY A 30 -3.83 -4.59 25.59
CA GLY A 30 -5.01 -3.94 26.17
C GLY A 30 -5.69 -4.73 27.28
N ASP A 31 -5.31 -6.00 27.48
CA ASP A 31 -5.85 -6.90 28.50
C ASP A 31 -4.73 -7.39 29.46
N PRO A 32 -4.82 -7.11 30.78
CA PRO A 32 -3.83 -7.55 31.76
C PRO A 32 -3.77 -9.07 31.95
N LEU A 33 -4.83 -9.82 31.62
CA LEU A 33 -4.89 -11.29 31.75
C LEU A 33 -4.39 -12.02 30.50
N GLN A 34 -4.12 -11.30 29.42
CA GLN A 34 -3.63 -11.88 28.18
C GLN A 34 -2.25 -12.51 28.37
N VAL A 35 -2.22 -13.84 28.46
CA VAL A 35 -0.99 -14.63 28.43
C VAL A 35 -0.52 -14.79 26.99
N GLU A 36 0.75 -14.49 26.72
CA GLU A 36 1.39 -14.91 25.47
C GLU A 36 1.21 -16.42 25.35
N LYS A 37 0.45 -16.88 24.35
CA LYS A 37 0.54 -18.26 23.89
C LYS A 37 1.98 -18.44 23.44
N ASN A 38 2.82 -18.94 24.34
CA ASN A 38 4.12 -19.48 23.96
C ASN A 38 3.79 -20.50 22.87
N LYS A 39 4.05 -20.14 21.59
CA LYS A 39 4.38 -21.17 20.61
C LYS A 39 5.37 -22.04 21.34
N GLN A 40 5.03 -23.30 21.60
CA GLN A 40 5.92 -24.22 22.29
C GLN A 40 7.28 -24.06 21.61
N LYS A 41 8.18 -23.32 22.26
CA LYS A 41 9.58 -23.56 22.07
C LYS A 41 9.68 -24.91 22.75
N GLU A 42 9.56 -25.97 21.96
CA GLU A 42 10.26 -27.21 22.30
C GLU A 42 11.61 -26.72 22.81
N THR A 43 11.80 -26.87 24.12
CA THR A 43 13.03 -26.50 24.77
C THR A 43 14.07 -27.35 24.07
N ARG A 44 14.78 -26.77 23.09
CA ARG A 44 16.04 -27.33 22.64
C ARG A 44 16.80 -27.60 23.94
N PRO A 45 17.19 -28.86 24.21
CA PRO A 45 17.81 -29.20 25.46
C PRO A 45 18.97 -28.23 25.72
N TYR A 46 18.96 -27.66 26.92
CA TYR A 46 19.69 -26.45 27.31
C TYR A 46 21.22 -26.53 27.18
N ASN A 47 21.82 -27.65 26.77
CA ASN A 47 23.28 -27.79 26.71
C ASN A 47 23.77 -28.91 25.76
N LEU A 48 23.38 -28.89 24.49
CA LEU A 48 24.32 -29.35 23.47
C LEU A 48 25.02 -28.09 22.95
N LYS A 49 26.13 -27.70 23.60
CA LYS A 49 27.12 -26.85 22.93
C LYS A 49 27.33 -27.49 21.57
N ALA A 50 27.08 -26.76 20.47
CA ALA A 50 27.27 -27.27 19.12
C ALA A 50 28.62 -27.98 19.09
N VAL A 51 28.61 -29.30 18.91
CA VAL A 51 29.84 -30.10 18.89
C VAL A 51 30.74 -29.44 17.85
N LYS A 52 31.91 -28.99 18.29
CA LYS A 52 32.86 -28.31 17.41
C LYS A 52 33.37 -29.38 16.43
N ILE A 53 32.84 -29.35 15.22
CA ILE A 53 33.24 -30.28 14.17
C ILE A 53 34.70 -29.97 13.80
N PRO A 54 35.60 -30.97 13.83
CA PRO A 54 36.99 -30.84 13.39
C PRO A 54 37.09 -30.22 12.00
N TYR A 55 38.19 -29.50 11.74
CA TYR A 55 38.37 -28.78 10.47
C TYR A 55 38.41 -29.76 9.30
N GLU A 56 39.05 -30.91 9.51
CA GLU A 56 39.29 -31.96 8.53
C GLU A 56 38.00 -32.71 8.12
N GLU A 57 36.96 -32.66 8.96
CA GLU A 57 35.66 -33.27 8.65
C GLU A 57 34.84 -32.44 7.64
N ASN A 58 35.13 -31.15 7.50
CA ASN A 58 34.40 -30.25 6.60
C ASN A 58 35.29 -29.40 5.69
N HIS A 59 36.62 -29.60 5.72
CA HIS A 59 37.58 -28.99 4.82
C HIS A 59 38.59 -30.04 4.32
N LYS A 60 38.92 -29.98 3.03
CA LYS A 60 39.97 -30.82 2.45
C LYS A 60 40.57 -30.16 1.21
N THR A 61 41.77 -30.56 0.85
CA THR A 61 42.41 -30.11 -0.38
C THR A 61 42.17 -31.13 -1.50
N ILE A 62 41.66 -30.67 -2.63
CA ILE A 62 41.48 -31.46 -3.86
C ILE A 62 42.23 -30.71 -4.95
N ASP A 63 43.17 -31.37 -5.62
CA ASP A 63 43.98 -30.80 -6.71
C ASP A 63 44.63 -29.45 -6.36
N GLY A 64 45.10 -29.32 -5.11
CA GLY A 64 45.75 -28.10 -4.62
C GLY A 64 44.80 -26.96 -4.22
N ILE A 65 43.48 -27.16 -4.31
CA ILE A 65 42.46 -26.17 -3.93
C ILE A 65 41.77 -26.61 -2.63
N GLU A 66 41.67 -25.69 -1.66
CA GLU A 66 40.86 -25.93 -0.46
C GLU A 66 39.36 -25.97 -0.80
N HIS A 67 38.71 -27.04 -0.38
CA HIS A 67 37.27 -27.25 -0.52
C HIS A 67 36.62 -27.31 0.85
N LYS A 68 35.36 -26.86 0.91
CA LYS A 68 34.50 -26.92 2.08
C LYS A 68 33.25 -27.76 1.76
N LEU A 69 32.85 -28.62 2.68
CA LEU A 69 31.61 -29.38 2.58
C LEU A 69 30.38 -28.47 2.82
N CYS A 70 29.50 -28.37 1.82
CA CYS A 70 28.21 -27.72 2.00
C CYS A 70 27.28 -28.62 2.83
N ARG A 71 26.77 -28.13 3.96
CA ARG A 71 25.89 -28.92 4.84
C ARG A 71 24.44 -29.03 4.39
N HIS A 72 24.12 -28.59 3.18
CA HIS A 72 22.77 -28.72 2.62
C HIS A 72 22.75 -29.72 1.46
N CYS A 73 23.63 -29.53 0.48
CA CYS A 73 23.75 -30.45 -0.66
C CYS A 73 24.83 -31.52 -0.48
N GLU A 74 25.62 -31.47 0.59
CA GLU A 74 26.66 -32.46 0.93
C GLU A 74 27.79 -32.57 -0.09
N GLU A 75 27.95 -31.55 -0.94
CA GLU A 75 29.01 -31.45 -1.93
C GLU A 75 30.25 -30.73 -1.40
N TRP A 76 31.43 -31.16 -1.87
CA TRP A 76 32.71 -30.52 -1.61
C TRP A 76 32.96 -29.41 -2.65
N ILE A 77 32.92 -28.16 -2.22
CA ILE A 77 32.93 -27.00 -3.12
C ILE A 77 34.13 -26.10 -2.79
N PRO A 78 34.81 -25.49 -3.78
CA PRO A 78 35.93 -24.59 -3.52
C PRO A 78 35.60 -23.53 -2.47
N MET A 79 36.43 -23.42 -1.43
CA MET A 79 36.20 -22.53 -0.30
C MET A 79 36.63 -21.10 -0.65
N ASN A 80 35.78 -20.37 -1.35
CA ASN A 80 36.03 -18.98 -1.72
C ASN A 80 34.74 -18.15 -1.81
N GLU A 81 34.90 -16.84 -2.05
CA GLU A 81 33.79 -15.89 -2.14
C GLU A 81 32.92 -16.06 -3.38
N GLU A 82 33.31 -16.87 -4.36
CA GLU A 82 32.47 -17.20 -5.51
C GLU A 82 31.34 -18.13 -5.07
N TYR A 83 31.68 -19.19 -4.33
CA TYR A 83 30.75 -20.26 -3.96
C TYR A 83 30.14 -20.17 -2.56
N PHE A 84 30.75 -19.41 -1.65
CA PHE A 84 30.25 -19.22 -0.28
C PHE A 84 30.08 -17.74 0.08
N TYR A 85 29.09 -17.42 0.92
CA TYR A 85 28.93 -16.09 1.50
C TYR A 85 29.86 -15.91 2.70
N LYS A 86 30.47 -14.73 2.86
CA LYS A 86 31.20 -14.38 4.08
C LYS A 86 30.26 -14.29 5.28
N LYS A 87 30.64 -14.91 6.38
CA LYS A 87 29.89 -14.95 7.64
C LYS A 87 30.82 -14.67 8.81
N LYS A 88 30.86 -13.40 9.25
CA LYS A 88 31.74 -12.92 10.34
C LYS A 88 31.60 -13.69 11.67
N ALA A 89 30.44 -14.32 11.89
CA ALA A 89 30.19 -15.15 13.07
C ALA A 89 30.89 -16.52 13.00
N ASN A 90 31.22 -17.03 11.80
CA ASN A 90 32.03 -18.23 11.65
C ASN A 90 33.50 -17.84 11.85
N LYS A 91 34.07 -18.27 12.99
CA LYS A 91 35.46 -17.98 13.38
C LYS A 91 36.47 -18.98 12.84
N THR A 92 36.02 -20.09 12.25
CA THR A 92 36.89 -21.13 11.71
C THR A 92 37.49 -20.69 10.38
N ASP A 93 36.64 -20.27 9.45
CA ASP A 93 37.02 -19.99 8.05
C ASP A 93 36.34 -18.73 7.49
N GLY A 94 35.39 -18.14 8.22
CA GLY A 94 34.71 -16.93 7.80
C GLY A 94 33.67 -17.09 6.69
N PHE A 95 33.34 -18.31 6.26
CA PHE A 95 32.32 -18.61 5.25
C PHE A 95 31.05 -19.23 5.85
N ASP A 96 29.94 -19.16 5.11
CA ASP A 96 28.71 -19.86 5.48
C ASP A 96 28.89 -21.39 5.40
N SER A 97 28.11 -22.14 6.18
CA SER A 97 28.08 -23.60 6.16
C SER A 97 27.40 -24.16 4.91
N TYR A 98 26.61 -23.34 4.21
CA TYR A 98 25.93 -23.68 2.97
C TYR A 98 26.53 -22.91 1.80
N CYS A 99 26.61 -23.54 0.62
CA CYS A 99 26.98 -22.85 -0.60
C CYS A 99 25.93 -21.80 -0.98
N LYS A 100 26.31 -20.84 -1.81
CA LYS A 100 25.43 -19.73 -2.21
C LYS A 100 24.14 -20.22 -2.87
N GLU A 101 24.19 -21.29 -3.64
CA GLU A 101 23.01 -21.85 -4.31
C GLU A 101 21.98 -22.35 -3.29
N CYS A 102 22.41 -23.20 -2.36
CA CYS A 102 21.58 -23.67 -1.25
C CYS A 102 21.03 -22.52 -0.39
N VAL A 103 21.83 -21.48 -0.13
CA VAL A 103 21.35 -20.29 0.60
C VAL A 103 20.28 -19.54 -0.19
N LYS A 104 20.47 -19.36 -1.50
CA LYS A 104 19.48 -18.70 -2.38
C LYS A 104 18.18 -19.49 -2.44
N GLU A 105 18.25 -20.80 -2.63
CA GLU A 105 17.09 -21.68 -2.66
C GLU A 105 16.30 -21.60 -1.35
N LYS A 106 16.99 -21.76 -0.22
CA LYS A 106 16.38 -21.65 1.11
C LYS A 106 15.73 -20.27 1.34
N SER A 107 16.41 -19.21 0.90
CA SER A 107 15.87 -17.84 0.99
C SER A 107 14.61 -17.68 0.13
N SER A 108 14.60 -18.23 -1.08
CA SER A 108 13.44 -18.20 -1.97
C SER A 108 12.25 -18.93 -1.35
N LYS A 109 12.49 -20.16 -0.88
CA LYS A 109 11.46 -20.98 -0.21
C LYS A 109 10.86 -20.26 1.00
N TRP A 110 11.70 -19.61 1.81
CA TRP A 110 11.22 -18.83 2.94
C TRP A 110 10.31 -17.66 2.51
N VAL A 111 10.67 -16.93 1.45
CA VAL A 111 9.86 -15.84 0.91
C VAL A 111 8.52 -16.35 0.39
N ASP A 112 8.49 -17.51 -0.25
CA ASP A 112 7.26 -18.12 -0.76
C ASP A 112 6.33 -18.54 0.38
N GLU A 113 6.87 -19.19 1.40
CA GLU A 113 6.13 -19.64 2.59
C GLU A 113 5.74 -18.48 3.53
N ASN A 114 6.40 -17.31 3.44
CA ASN A 114 6.21 -16.17 4.35
C ASN A 114 5.97 -14.86 3.59
N ARG A 115 5.21 -14.92 2.49
CA ARG A 115 5.07 -13.82 1.53
C ARG A 115 4.54 -12.53 2.15
N ASP A 116 3.49 -12.61 2.96
CA ASP A 116 2.89 -11.43 3.60
C ASP A 116 3.87 -10.75 4.55
N ARG A 117 4.57 -11.55 5.38
CA ARG A 117 5.57 -11.05 6.31
C ARG A 117 6.77 -10.44 5.58
N HIS A 118 7.20 -11.05 4.48
CA HIS A 118 8.25 -10.51 3.64
C HIS A 118 7.82 -9.14 3.07
N ASN A 119 6.61 -9.05 2.52
CA ASN A 119 6.06 -7.81 1.97
C ASN A 119 5.93 -6.71 3.03
N GLU A 120 5.44 -7.04 4.23
CA GLU A 120 5.34 -6.10 5.34
C GLU A 120 6.71 -5.53 5.74
N ASN A 121 7.74 -6.39 5.82
CA ASN A 121 9.11 -5.94 6.12
C ASN A 121 9.69 -5.06 5.01
N GLN A 122 9.44 -5.40 3.74
CA GLN A 122 9.85 -4.57 2.60
C GLN A 122 9.17 -3.19 2.64
N LEU A 123 7.86 -3.15 2.89
CA LEU A 123 7.12 -1.90 3.06
C LEU A 123 7.71 -1.05 4.17
N LYS A 124 7.96 -1.63 5.36
CA LYS A 124 8.62 -0.92 6.48
C LYS A 124 9.97 -0.33 6.07
N TYR A 125 10.78 -1.09 5.33
CA TYR A 125 12.05 -0.60 4.82
C TYR A 125 11.88 0.55 3.83
N PHE A 126 10.98 0.44 2.85
CA PHE A 126 10.72 1.50 1.86
C PHE A 126 10.10 2.76 2.46
N MET A 127 9.50 2.68 3.64
CA MET A 127 9.03 3.85 4.39
C MET A 127 10.17 4.62 5.10
N THR A 128 11.39 4.09 5.13
CA THR A 128 12.58 4.82 5.63
C THR A 128 13.22 5.68 4.53
N ASP A 129 13.95 6.73 4.91
CA ASP A 129 14.71 7.56 3.95
C ASP A 129 15.70 6.73 3.13
N LYS A 130 16.46 5.86 3.82
CA LYS A 130 17.42 4.96 3.18
C LYS A 130 16.76 4.04 2.15
N GLY A 131 15.58 3.51 2.46
CA GLY A 131 14.81 2.66 1.55
C GLY A 131 14.30 3.43 0.33
N ARG A 132 13.75 4.63 0.54
CA ARG A 132 13.31 5.52 -0.56
C ARG A 132 14.47 5.90 -1.48
N GLU A 133 15.60 6.31 -0.93
CA GLU A 133 16.78 6.68 -1.70
C GLU A 133 17.31 5.50 -2.52
N ALA A 134 17.42 4.31 -1.91
CA ALA A 134 17.84 3.10 -2.60
C ALA A 134 16.91 2.80 -3.78
N LYS A 135 15.59 2.90 -3.59
CA LYS A 135 14.61 2.68 -4.66
C LYS A 135 14.68 3.74 -5.76
N ASN A 136 14.91 4.99 -5.39
CA ASN A 136 15.08 6.08 -6.35
C ASN A 136 16.32 5.89 -7.21
N ARG A 137 17.44 5.47 -6.62
CA ARG A 137 18.67 5.13 -7.36
C ARG A 137 18.43 3.97 -8.33
N GLU A 138 17.81 2.89 -7.87
CA GLU A 138 17.43 1.75 -8.72
C GLU A 138 16.58 2.19 -9.92
N LEU A 139 15.54 3.01 -9.68
CA LEU A 139 14.68 3.52 -10.74
C LEU A 139 15.42 4.46 -11.70
N ALA A 140 16.35 5.28 -11.20
CA ALA A 140 17.18 6.14 -12.03
C ALA A 140 18.06 5.31 -12.99
N THR A 141 18.75 4.29 -12.46
CA THR A 141 19.53 3.35 -13.28
C THR A 141 18.65 2.60 -14.29
N TRP A 142 17.47 2.13 -13.87
CA TRP A 142 16.53 1.46 -14.77
C TRP A 142 16.06 2.37 -15.91
N ARG A 143 15.78 3.65 -15.63
CA ARG A 143 15.43 4.66 -16.66
C ARG A 143 16.61 4.92 -17.60
N ALA A 144 17.81 5.13 -17.06
CA ALA A 144 19.04 5.35 -17.84
C ALA A 144 19.33 4.17 -18.77
N ASN A 145 19.11 2.93 -18.30
CA ASN A 145 19.27 1.71 -19.09
C ASN A 145 18.09 1.45 -20.05
N GLY A 146 17.24 2.45 -20.34
CA GLY A 146 16.13 2.36 -21.28
C GLY A 146 14.97 1.46 -20.82
N GLY A 147 14.94 1.05 -19.55
CA GLY A 147 13.93 0.18 -18.97
C GLY A 147 12.52 0.75 -19.14
N GLN A 148 12.38 2.07 -18.97
CA GLN A 148 11.12 2.78 -19.20
C GLN A 148 10.63 2.61 -20.64
N LYS A 149 11.48 2.90 -21.63
CA LYS A 149 11.13 2.75 -23.05
C LYS A 149 10.72 1.31 -23.38
N ARG A 150 11.44 0.30 -22.86
CA ARG A 150 11.08 -1.12 -23.02
C ARG A 150 9.72 -1.43 -22.39
N TYR A 151 9.46 -0.94 -21.17
CA TYR A 151 8.18 -1.12 -20.50
C TYR A 151 7.02 -0.51 -21.29
N TYR A 152 7.14 0.73 -21.78
CA TYR A 152 6.11 1.36 -22.61
C TYR A 152 5.86 0.60 -23.91
N LYS A 153 6.92 0.16 -24.61
CA LYS A 153 6.78 -0.62 -25.85
C LYS A 153 6.06 -1.94 -25.61
N LYS A 154 6.45 -2.70 -24.57
CA LYS A 154 5.84 -3.97 -24.20
C LYS A 154 4.38 -3.82 -23.75
N ASN A 155 4.05 -2.73 -23.05
CA ASN A 155 2.74 -2.53 -22.44
C ASN A 155 1.87 -1.50 -23.18
N LYS A 156 2.17 -1.17 -24.45
CA LYS A 156 1.53 -0.06 -25.19
C LYS A 156 -0.01 -0.15 -25.20
N VAL A 157 -0.56 -1.34 -25.47
CA VAL A 157 -2.01 -1.56 -25.52
C VAL A 157 -2.65 -1.35 -24.14
N LYS A 158 -2.09 -1.95 -23.09
CA LYS A 158 -2.53 -1.77 -21.69
C LYS A 158 -2.50 -0.30 -21.28
N LEU A 159 -1.42 0.41 -21.59
CA LEU A 159 -1.28 1.82 -21.25
C LEU A 159 -2.27 2.71 -22.01
N ARG A 160 -2.58 2.37 -23.27
CA ARG A 160 -3.62 3.05 -24.04
C ARG A 160 -5.00 2.85 -23.42
N LYS A 161 -5.37 1.60 -23.11
CA LYS A 161 -6.63 1.27 -22.42
C LYS A 161 -6.75 2.03 -21.08
N ASN A 162 -5.68 2.07 -20.28
CA ASN A 162 -5.67 2.81 -19.02
C ASN A 162 -5.77 4.34 -19.22
N ALA A 163 -5.27 4.88 -20.33
CA ALA A 163 -5.42 6.28 -20.66
C ALA A 163 -6.85 6.61 -21.11
N GLU A 164 -7.46 5.73 -21.93
CA GLU A 164 -8.85 5.83 -22.36
C GLU A 164 -9.81 5.80 -21.16
N LEU A 165 -9.66 4.84 -20.25
CA LEU A 165 -10.46 4.76 -19.01
C LEU A 165 -10.33 6.02 -18.14
N ARG A 166 -9.10 6.51 -17.96
CA ARG A 166 -8.88 7.76 -17.20
C ARG A 166 -9.48 8.98 -17.88
N LYS A 167 -9.52 9.00 -19.21
CA LYS A 167 -10.15 10.07 -19.97
C LYS A 167 -11.66 10.02 -19.79
N MET A 168 -12.27 8.85 -19.98
CA MET A 168 -13.71 8.63 -19.74
C MET A 168 -14.11 9.08 -18.34
N ASN A 169 -13.36 8.68 -17.31
CA ASN A 169 -13.70 9.02 -15.92
C ASN A 169 -13.35 10.46 -15.50
N LYS A 170 -12.61 11.23 -16.33
CA LYS A 170 -12.23 12.63 -16.06
C LYS A 170 -13.09 13.63 -16.82
N GLU A 171 -13.61 13.25 -17.98
CA GLU A 171 -14.39 14.15 -18.83
C GLU A 171 -15.86 14.14 -18.42
N HIS A 172 -16.25 15.15 -17.66
CA HIS A 172 -17.65 15.39 -17.30
C HIS A 172 -18.33 16.27 -18.33
N THR A 173 -19.55 15.91 -18.73
CA THR A 173 -20.47 16.76 -19.47
C THR A 173 -21.37 17.53 -18.51
N ILE A 174 -20.76 18.15 -17.50
CA ILE A 174 -21.44 18.90 -16.43
C ILE A 174 -20.97 20.35 -16.49
N SER A 175 -21.91 21.27 -16.70
CA SER A 175 -21.71 22.71 -16.71
C SER A 175 -21.32 23.23 -15.31
N LYS A 176 -20.70 24.41 -15.25
CA LYS A 176 -20.35 25.02 -13.95
C LYS A 176 -21.60 25.25 -13.08
N ASN A 177 -22.72 25.65 -13.71
CA ASN A 177 -23.97 25.93 -13.03
C ASN A 177 -24.65 24.63 -12.56
N GLU A 178 -24.67 23.61 -13.41
CA GLU A 178 -25.15 22.26 -13.03
C GLU A 178 -24.38 21.70 -11.82
N TRP A 179 -23.05 21.88 -11.81
CA TRP A 179 -22.23 21.46 -10.69
C TRP A 179 -22.50 22.26 -9.41
N GLU A 180 -22.71 23.57 -9.53
CA GLU A 180 -23.07 24.41 -8.39
C GLU A 180 -24.41 24.00 -7.79
N ASN A 181 -25.40 23.72 -8.63
CA ASN A 181 -26.71 23.20 -8.21
C ASN A 181 -26.59 21.86 -7.49
N CYS A 182 -25.74 20.96 -7.99
CA CYS A 182 -25.43 19.70 -7.31
C CYS A 182 -24.87 19.94 -5.90
N LYS A 183 -23.85 20.80 -5.75
CA LYS A 183 -23.31 21.14 -4.42
C LYS A 183 -24.36 21.75 -3.50
N ASN A 184 -25.22 22.63 -4.02
CA ASN A 184 -26.31 23.24 -3.26
C ASN A 184 -27.32 22.20 -2.76
N TYR A 185 -27.70 21.24 -3.60
CA TYR A 185 -28.60 20.15 -3.23
C TYR A 185 -28.06 19.33 -2.06
N PHE A 186 -26.74 19.11 -2.03
CA PHE A 186 -26.04 18.45 -0.92
C PHE A 186 -25.54 19.42 0.16
N HIS A 187 -25.97 20.69 0.16
CA HIS A 187 -25.60 21.71 1.14
C HIS A 187 -24.09 21.89 1.32
N TYR A 188 -23.32 21.83 0.24
CA TYR A 188 -21.86 21.83 0.23
C TYR A 188 -21.25 20.80 1.19
N ARG A 189 -21.89 19.64 1.30
CA ARG A 189 -21.40 18.48 2.05
C ARG A 189 -21.11 17.32 1.12
N CYS A 190 -20.16 16.50 1.54
CA CYS A 190 -19.90 15.23 0.86
C CYS A 190 -21.15 14.34 0.95
N ALA A 191 -21.63 13.84 -0.20
CA ALA A 191 -22.82 12.99 -0.27
C ALA A 191 -22.73 11.74 0.63
N TYR A 192 -21.51 11.23 0.82
CA TYR A 192 -21.26 10.01 1.60
C TYR A 192 -21.03 10.27 3.10
N CYS A 193 -20.05 11.11 3.45
CA CYS A 193 -19.68 11.32 4.86
C CYS A 193 -20.36 12.52 5.52
N ASN A 194 -21.07 13.35 4.76
CA ASN A 194 -21.80 14.56 5.21
C ASN A 194 -20.94 15.65 5.87
N LEU A 195 -19.62 15.52 5.84
CA LEU A 195 -18.73 16.59 6.25
C LEU A 195 -18.81 17.74 5.24
N PRO A 196 -18.84 19.00 5.72
CA PRO A 196 -18.87 20.17 4.86
C PRO A 196 -17.54 20.35 4.13
N ILE A 197 -17.57 21.13 3.04
CA ILE A 197 -16.40 21.36 2.19
C ILE A 197 -15.24 22.01 2.96
N GLU A 198 -15.54 22.90 3.92
CA GLU A 198 -14.52 23.53 4.78
C GLU A 198 -13.76 22.53 5.67
N ASP A 199 -14.35 21.37 5.97
CA ASP A 199 -13.73 20.34 6.82
C ASP A 199 -12.93 19.30 6.00
N HIS A 200 -12.87 19.47 4.68
CA HIS A 200 -12.14 18.58 3.77
C HIS A 200 -10.81 19.17 3.34
N PHE A 201 -9.84 19.04 4.25
CA PHE A 201 -8.46 19.44 4.01
C PHE A 201 -7.69 18.44 3.14
N ILE A 202 -6.92 18.97 2.20
CA ILE A 202 -5.95 18.23 1.41
C ILE A 202 -4.55 18.66 1.85
N LYS A 203 -3.74 17.70 2.29
CA LYS A 203 -2.30 17.93 2.56
C LYS A 203 -1.52 17.78 1.25
N GLN A 204 -0.82 18.84 0.85
CA GLN A 204 0.14 18.81 -0.25
C GLN A 204 1.50 19.31 0.29
N ASN A 205 2.43 18.37 0.46
CA ASN A 205 3.70 18.59 1.18
C ASN A 205 3.44 19.05 2.62
N GLU A 206 3.96 20.23 3.01
CA GLU A 206 3.75 20.85 4.31
C GLU A 206 2.51 21.77 4.35
N ASN A 207 1.91 22.04 3.19
CA ASN A 207 0.75 22.93 3.08
C ASN A 207 -0.56 22.16 3.25
N ILE A 208 -1.48 22.76 4.01
CA ILE A 208 -2.87 22.32 4.13
C ILE A 208 -3.71 23.28 3.29
N MET A 209 -4.44 22.74 2.31
CA MET A 209 -5.35 23.51 1.47
C MET A 209 -6.76 22.92 1.53
N ILE A 210 -7.78 23.76 1.43
CA ILE A 210 -9.16 23.31 1.27
C ILE A 210 -9.34 22.87 -0.19
N GLY A 211 -9.76 21.62 -0.39
CA GLY A 211 -10.05 21.09 -1.72
C GLY A 211 -11.52 21.23 -2.10
N ASP A 212 -11.81 21.42 -3.39
CA ASP A 212 -13.17 21.28 -3.89
C ASP A 212 -13.62 19.80 -3.89
N PHE A 213 -14.92 19.54 -3.96
CA PHE A 213 -15.44 18.19 -4.11
C PHE A 213 -15.07 17.58 -5.48
N HIS A 214 -14.87 16.27 -5.48
CA HIS A 214 -14.82 15.50 -6.70
C HIS A 214 -16.24 15.33 -7.26
N LYS A 215 -16.35 15.45 -8.60
CA LYS A 215 -17.49 15.01 -9.40
C LYS A 215 -17.46 13.49 -9.48
N GLU A 216 -17.96 12.83 -8.46
CA GLU A 216 -17.84 11.40 -8.30
C GLU A 216 -18.95 10.67 -9.06
N HIS A 217 -18.55 9.68 -9.86
CA HIS A 217 -19.46 8.83 -10.62
C HIS A 217 -19.98 7.70 -9.72
N VAL A 218 -21.26 7.75 -9.34
CA VAL A 218 -21.81 6.75 -8.42
C VAL A 218 -21.73 5.35 -9.03
N ASN A 219 -22.12 5.20 -10.29
CA ASN A 219 -21.79 4.05 -11.12
C ASN A 219 -20.50 4.33 -11.91
N HIS A 220 -19.46 3.52 -11.70
CA HIS A 220 -18.16 3.71 -12.37
C HIS A 220 -18.24 3.66 -13.90
N ASN A 221 -19.16 2.85 -14.43
CA ASN A 221 -19.38 2.67 -15.87
C ASN A 221 -20.61 3.46 -16.37
N GLY A 222 -21.17 4.33 -15.52
CA GLY A 222 -22.36 5.10 -15.82
C GLY A 222 -22.10 6.34 -16.68
N ALA A 223 -23.10 7.22 -16.74
CA ALA A 223 -23.01 8.46 -17.50
C ALA A 223 -21.96 9.42 -16.90
N ASN A 224 -21.46 10.33 -17.75
CA ASN A 224 -20.52 11.40 -17.37
C ASN A 224 -21.23 12.75 -17.13
N ASP A 225 -22.56 12.75 -17.10
CA ASP A 225 -23.40 13.91 -16.84
C ASP A 225 -23.89 13.94 -15.39
N LEU A 226 -24.79 14.87 -15.10
CA LEU A 226 -25.30 15.12 -13.76
C LEU A 226 -26.07 13.92 -13.17
N SER A 227 -26.66 13.06 -14.01
CA SER A 227 -27.50 11.93 -13.58
C SER A 227 -26.75 10.86 -12.80
N ASN A 228 -25.43 10.81 -12.94
CA ASN A 228 -24.57 9.83 -12.28
C ASN A 228 -23.53 10.49 -11.36
N CYS A 229 -23.65 11.79 -11.09
CA CYS A 229 -22.62 12.56 -10.42
C CYS A 229 -23.07 13.13 -9.08
N VAL A 230 -22.26 12.94 -8.03
CA VAL A 230 -22.48 13.50 -6.68
C VAL A 230 -21.21 14.19 -6.15
N PRO A 231 -21.33 15.14 -5.19
CA PRO A 231 -20.17 15.72 -4.53
C PRO A 231 -19.56 14.75 -3.53
N SER A 232 -18.31 14.35 -3.77
CA SER A 232 -17.57 13.46 -2.89
C SER A 232 -16.24 14.06 -2.46
N CYS A 233 -15.88 13.88 -1.20
CA CYS A 233 -14.56 14.24 -0.71
C CYS A 233 -13.49 13.26 -1.23
N LYS A 234 -12.22 13.68 -1.20
CA LYS A 234 -11.10 12.86 -1.66
C LYS A 234 -11.05 11.49 -1.00
N VAL A 235 -11.30 11.42 0.31
CA VAL A 235 -11.27 10.16 1.08
C VAL A 235 -12.36 9.22 0.57
N CYS A 236 -13.62 9.65 0.55
CA CYS A 236 -14.74 8.81 0.12
C CYS A 236 -14.60 8.35 -1.33
N ASN A 237 -14.26 9.27 -2.24
CA ASN A 237 -14.01 8.96 -3.65
C ASN A 237 -12.88 7.93 -3.82
N THR A 238 -11.78 8.08 -3.06
CA THR A 238 -10.64 7.15 -3.13
C THR A 238 -10.98 5.77 -2.56
N THR A 239 -11.75 5.73 -1.46
CA THR A 239 -12.15 4.45 -0.83
C THR A 239 -13.21 3.69 -1.62
N LYS A 240 -14.09 4.40 -2.35
CA LYS A 240 -15.06 3.78 -3.26
C LYS A 240 -14.40 3.27 -4.53
N HIS A 241 -13.53 4.09 -5.14
CA HIS A 241 -12.83 3.76 -6.37
C HIS A 241 -13.77 3.26 -7.49
N ASP A 242 -13.75 1.96 -7.80
CA ASP A 242 -14.57 1.28 -8.80
C ASP A 242 -15.49 0.22 -8.19
N THR A 243 -15.60 0.15 -6.87
CA THR A 243 -16.57 -0.70 -6.18
C THR A 243 -17.99 -0.22 -6.48
N GLU A 244 -18.90 -1.17 -6.64
CA GLU A 244 -20.32 -0.90 -6.85
C GLU A 244 -20.92 -0.14 -5.66
N PHE A 245 -21.85 0.77 -5.95
CA PHE A 245 -22.32 1.74 -4.96
C PHE A 245 -22.99 1.08 -3.75
N GLU A 246 -23.94 0.16 -3.96
CA GLU A 246 -24.62 -0.51 -2.85
C GLU A 246 -23.71 -1.48 -2.07
N GLU A 247 -22.69 -2.05 -2.73
CA GLU A 247 -21.68 -2.88 -2.07
C GLU A 247 -20.73 -2.05 -1.20
N TRP A 248 -20.41 -0.83 -1.64
CA TRP A 248 -19.49 0.04 -0.93
C TRP A 248 -20.18 0.86 0.19
N TYR A 249 -21.43 1.26 -0.02
CA TYR A 249 -22.18 2.16 0.89
C TYR A 249 -23.36 1.45 1.56
N ASN A 250 -23.04 0.49 2.44
CA ASN A 250 -23.98 -0.27 3.26
C ASN A 250 -23.63 -0.18 4.75
N GLU A 251 -24.31 -0.95 5.60
CA GLU A 251 -24.17 -0.93 7.06
C GLU A 251 -22.74 -1.16 7.58
N ASP A 252 -21.88 -1.85 6.83
CA ASP A 252 -20.47 -2.07 7.20
C ASP A 252 -19.60 -0.81 6.97
N ASN A 253 -20.08 0.14 6.17
CA ASN A 253 -19.39 1.40 5.94
C ASN A 253 -19.57 2.32 7.16
N LYS A 254 -18.45 2.72 7.78
CA LYS A 254 -18.44 3.65 8.93
C LYS A 254 -19.19 4.98 8.71
N ASN A 255 -19.35 5.39 7.45
CA ASN A 255 -20.04 6.61 7.06
C ASN A 255 -21.44 6.34 6.52
N PHE A 256 -22.02 5.15 6.72
CA PHE A 256 -23.35 4.82 6.24
C PHE A 256 -24.44 5.64 6.92
N SER A 257 -25.53 5.89 6.20
CA SER A 257 -26.80 6.35 6.76
C SER A 257 -27.88 6.10 5.72
N GLN A 258 -28.99 5.48 6.14
CA GLN A 258 -30.12 5.23 5.25
C GLN A 258 -30.63 6.52 4.60
N GLY A 259 -30.77 7.61 5.36
CA GLY A 259 -31.22 8.89 4.80
C GLY A 259 -30.28 9.50 3.76
N ARG A 260 -28.96 9.21 3.82
CA ARG A 260 -28.01 9.62 2.78
C ARG A 260 -28.12 8.74 1.54
N LEU A 261 -28.24 7.43 1.73
CA LEU A 261 -28.49 6.48 0.65
C LEU A 261 -29.74 6.88 -0.13
N ASP A 262 -30.85 7.13 0.57
CA ASP A 262 -32.12 7.56 -0.02
C ASP A 262 -31.98 8.88 -0.78
N LYS A 263 -31.25 9.85 -0.20
CA LYS A 263 -31.00 11.15 -0.86
C LYS A 263 -30.16 11.00 -2.14
N ILE A 264 -29.15 10.13 -2.14
CA ILE A 264 -28.33 9.84 -3.32
C ILE A 264 -29.18 9.15 -4.39
N ILE A 265 -29.93 8.10 -4.04
CA ILE A 265 -30.84 7.41 -4.96
C ILE A 265 -31.83 8.41 -5.57
N LYS A 266 -32.47 9.24 -4.73
CA LYS A 266 -33.41 10.26 -5.20
C LYS A 266 -32.77 11.24 -6.20
N TRP A 267 -31.53 11.67 -5.93
CA TRP A 267 -30.75 12.49 -6.86
C TRP A 267 -30.52 11.79 -8.20
N LEU A 268 -30.01 10.55 -8.19
CA LEU A 268 -29.69 9.78 -9.38
C LEU A 268 -30.92 9.49 -10.25
N HIS A 269 -32.07 9.24 -9.64
CA HIS A 269 -33.27 8.89 -10.37
C HIS A 269 -34.08 10.09 -10.88
N GLU A 270 -34.21 11.15 -10.07
CA GLU A 270 -35.19 12.21 -10.34
C GLU A 270 -34.67 13.62 -10.09
N ASP A 271 -34.16 13.91 -8.89
CA ASP A 271 -33.95 15.30 -8.47
C ASP A 271 -32.89 16.05 -9.32
N HIS A 272 -31.96 15.35 -9.98
CA HIS A 272 -30.97 15.99 -10.86
C HIS A 272 -31.59 16.61 -12.12
N LYS A 273 -32.74 16.09 -12.60
CA LYS A 273 -33.35 16.48 -13.88
C LYS A 273 -33.75 17.95 -13.92
N GLN A 274 -34.17 18.50 -12.78
CA GLN A 274 -34.54 19.92 -12.67
C GLN A 274 -33.35 20.88 -12.81
N TYR A 275 -32.12 20.35 -12.77
CA TYR A 275 -30.88 21.12 -12.81
C TYR A 275 -30.08 20.91 -14.10
N ILE A 276 -30.60 20.13 -15.07
CA ILE A 276 -29.96 19.94 -16.37
C ILE A 276 -30.19 21.18 -17.24
N GLU A 277 -29.12 21.75 -17.78
CA GLU A 277 -29.21 22.86 -18.73
C GLU A 277 -29.47 22.36 -20.16
N PRO A 278 -30.28 23.07 -20.96
CA PRO A 278 -30.40 22.75 -22.37
C PRO A 278 -29.05 22.94 -23.08
N GLN A 279 -28.64 21.94 -23.85
CA GLN A 279 -27.39 21.94 -24.63
C GLN A 279 -27.33 23.19 -25.53
N LYS A 280 -26.40 24.11 -25.25
CA LYS A 280 -26.18 25.28 -26.12
C LYS A 280 -25.58 24.80 -27.45
N PRO A 281 -26.12 25.23 -28.61
CA PRO A 281 -25.56 24.82 -29.90
C PRO A 281 -24.08 25.23 -29.99
N LYS A 282 -23.23 24.29 -30.38
CA LYS A 282 -21.79 24.55 -30.56
C LYS A 282 -21.60 25.71 -31.53
N ARG A 283 -21.03 26.83 -31.07
CA ARG A 283 -20.67 27.97 -31.95
C ARG A 283 -19.72 27.45 -33.05
N LYS A 284 -20.17 27.48 -34.30
CA LYS A 284 -19.30 27.22 -35.46
C LYS A 284 -18.29 28.37 -35.54
N TYR A 285 -17.05 28.12 -35.18
CA TYR A 285 -15.95 29.05 -35.46
C TYR A 285 -15.73 29.06 -36.99
N THR A 286 -16.14 30.13 -37.66
CA THR A 286 -15.71 30.41 -39.04
C THR A 286 -14.32 31.01 -38.99
N LYS A 287 -13.32 30.31 -39.53
CA LYS A 287 -11.97 30.85 -39.73
C LYS A 287 -12.09 32.13 -40.56
N ARG A 288 -11.69 33.27 -39.98
CA ARG A 288 -11.60 34.55 -40.68
C ARG A 288 -10.43 34.42 -41.68
N SER A 289 -10.71 34.42 -42.98
CA SER A 289 -9.68 34.38 -44.02
C SER A 289 -8.91 35.70 -44.00
N GLU A 290 -7.66 35.67 -43.55
CA GLU A 290 -6.74 36.81 -43.67
C GLU A 290 -6.36 36.98 -45.16
N LYS A 291 -6.99 37.95 -45.83
CA LYS A 291 -6.46 38.51 -47.08
C LYS A 291 -5.27 39.39 -46.70
N TRP A 292 -4.06 38.89 -46.92
CA TRP A 292 -2.86 39.70 -46.91
C TRP A 292 -2.87 40.60 -48.15
N PHE A 293 -2.95 41.91 -47.95
CA PHE A 293 -2.71 42.89 -48.99
C PHE A 293 -1.20 42.96 -49.23
N SER A 294 -0.73 42.54 -50.40
CA SER A 294 0.58 42.90 -50.91
C SER A 294 0.55 44.38 -51.29
N VAL A 295 1.37 45.18 -50.61
CA VAL A 295 1.67 46.55 -51.03
C VAL A 295 2.98 46.49 -51.81
N ASN A 296 2.93 46.99 -53.04
CA ASN A 296 4.08 47.18 -53.93
C ASN A 296 5.04 48.25 -53.39
#